data_AF-A0A955CG78-F1
#
_entry.id   AF-A0A955CG78-F1
#
_cell.length_a   1.000
_cell.length_b   1.000
_cell.length_c   1.000
_cell.angle_alpha   90.00
_cell.angle_beta   90.00
_cell.angle_gamma   90.00
#
_symmetry.space_group_name_H-M   'P 1'
#
loop_
_entity.id
_entity.type
_entity.pdbx_description
1 polymer ?
#
loop_
_entity_poly.entity_id
_entity_poly.type
_entity_poly.pdbx_seq_one_letter_code
_entity_poly.pdbx_strand_id
1 'polypeptide(L)'
;MTERIVTLIATLACGLLASAGCADKTSSGVSKVDYAGIRVLAGMYRGYLRDNQGKPPADEAAFRAYAEGLAAEFAGELPLDKVFASPRTGRPLVVVAGRRPPAGPVGMSYIAYEAEPVEGKRLVITDRGAFEDLDESQFETLFAQKASKR
;
A
#
# COMPACT_ATOMS: atom_id res chain seq x y z
N MET A 1 47.05 -58.89 44.64
CA MET A 1 45.77 -58.30 44.19
C MET A 1 46.11 -57.46 42.95
N THR A 2 46.38 -57.98 41.75
CA THR A 2 45.64 -58.95 40.92
C THR A 2 44.14 -58.63 40.97
N GLU A 3 43.42 -58.19 39.92
CA GLU A 3 43.57 -58.36 38.48
C GLU A 3 42.52 -57.47 37.72
N ARG A 4 42.78 -57.23 36.42
CA ARG A 4 41.82 -57.15 35.28
C ARG A 4 41.15 -55.84 34.83
N ILE A 5 41.73 -55.38 33.71
CA ILE A 5 41.18 -54.67 32.55
C ILE A 5 40.07 -55.53 31.85
N VAL A 6 39.26 -54.88 30.99
CA VAL A 6 38.38 -55.42 29.90
C VAL A 6 36.91 -55.61 30.36
N THR A 7 35.84 -54.97 29.82
CA THR A 7 35.30 -55.05 28.43
C THR A 7 34.04 -54.16 28.23
N LEU A 8 33.77 -53.77 26.95
CA LEU A 8 32.46 -53.46 26.29
C LEU A 8 31.77 -52.12 26.63
N ILE A 9 31.67 -51.09 25.77
CA ILE A 9 31.04 -50.93 24.43
C ILE A 9 29.57 -51.39 24.37
N ALA A 10 28.73 -50.50 23.82
CA ALA A 10 27.27 -50.56 23.56
C ALA A 10 26.43 -49.93 24.69
N THR A 11 25.48 -49.01 24.45
CA THR A 11 24.50 -49.07 23.36
C THR A 11 23.88 -47.69 23.14
N LEU A 12 23.87 -47.29 21.88
CA LEU A 12 23.03 -46.30 21.23
C LEU A 12 21.53 -46.52 21.59
N ALA A 13 20.88 -45.57 22.25
CA ALA A 13 19.42 -45.50 22.39
C ALA A 13 19.03 -44.01 22.37
N CYS A 14 18.78 -43.42 21.20
CA CYS A 14 17.48 -43.44 20.52
C CYS A 14 16.32 -43.05 21.46
N GLY A 15 16.35 -41.79 21.91
CA GLY A 15 15.23 -41.13 22.58
C GLY A 15 14.45 -40.24 21.61
N LEU A 16 13.87 -40.85 20.57
CA LEU A 16 12.79 -40.24 19.78
C LEU A 16 11.52 -40.23 20.64
N LEU A 17 11.34 -39.16 21.42
CA LEU A 17 10.05 -38.84 22.02
C LEU A 17 9.35 -37.79 21.16
N ALA A 18 8.41 -38.31 20.38
CA ALA A 18 7.42 -37.58 19.64
C ALA A 18 6.66 -36.61 20.55
N SER A 19 6.85 -35.31 20.31
CA SER A 19 5.73 -34.38 20.40
C SER A 19 5.24 -34.16 18.97
N ALA A 20 4.29 -35.01 18.55
CA ALA A 20 3.38 -34.71 17.46
C ALA A 20 2.45 -33.57 17.92
N GLY A 21 3.02 -32.37 18.07
CA GLY A 21 2.26 -31.14 18.04
C GLY A 21 2.10 -30.78 16.57
N CYS A 22 0.97 -31.18 15.96
CA CYS A 22 0.42 -30.45 14.82
C CYS A 22 0.12 -29.04 15.32
N ALA A 23 1.15 -28.19 15.33
CA ALA A 23 0.95 -26.77 15.27
C ALA A 23 0.49 -26.46 13.85
N ASP A 24 -0.78 -26.74 13.56
CA ASP A 24 -1.58 -25.93 12.65
C ASP A 24 -1.75 -24.54 13.29
N LYS A 25 -0.62 -23.86 13.47
CA LYS A 25 -0.58 -22.42 13.39
C LYS A 25 -0.29 -22.12 11.95
N THR A 26 -1.33 -22.30 11.11
CA THR A 26 -1.59 -21.31 10.08
C THR A 26 -1.68 -19.99 10.83
N SER A 27 -0.53 -19.34 11.00
CA SER A 27 -0.47 -17.91 11.19
C SER A 27 -1.18 -17.35 9.98
N SER A 28 -2.49 -17.14 10.12
CA SER A 28 -3.28 -16.31 9.23
C SER A 28 -2.43 -15.09 8.95
N GLY A 29 -1.94 -15.05 7.73
CA GLY A 29 -0.83 -14.22 7.35
C GLY A 29 -1.11 -12.80 7.78
N VAL A 30 -0.06 -12.11 8.23
CA VAL A 30 0.00 -10.66 8.07
C VAL A 30 -0.37 -10.44 6.61
N SER A 31 -1.62 -10.05 6.38
CA SER A 31 -2.12 -9.80 5.02
C SER A 31 -1.22 -8.69 4.54
N LYS A 32 -0.28 -9.03 3.64
CA LYS A 32 0.59 -8.04 3.02
C LYS A 32 -0.37 -7.06 2.40
N VAL A 33 -0.43 -5.85 2.97
CA VAL A 33 -1.29 -4.79 2.47
C VAL A 33 -1.01 -4.68 0.98
N ASP A 34 -2.03 -4.96 0.17
CA ASP A 34 -1.87 -5.01 -1.28
C ASP A 34 -1.91 -3.58 -1.83
N TYR A 35 -0.75 -3.11 -2.25
CA TYR A 35 -0.55 -1.78 -2.81
C TYR A 35 -0.62 -1.77 -4.35
N ALA A 36 -1.07 -2.85 -5.00
CA ALA A 36 -1.24 -2.89 -6.46
C ALA A 36 -2.17 -1.76 -6.93
N GLY A 37 -3.28 -1.51 -6.21
CA GLY A 37 -4.22 -0.44 -6.52
C GLY A 37 -3.58 0.95 -6.56
N ILE A 38 -2.60 1.23 -5.67
CA ILE A 38 -1.89 2.52 -5.64
C ILE A 38 -1.11 2.75 -6.94
N ARG A 39 -0.44 1.70 -7.46
CA ARG A 39 0.35 1.82 -8.70
C ARG A 39 -0.55 2.05 -9.91
N VAL A 40 -1.69 1.34 -9.95
CA VAL A 40 -2.70 1.53 -11.00
C VAL A 40 -3.27 2.94 -10.93
N LEU A 41 -3.66 3.42 -9.74
CA LEU A 41 -4.16 4.78 -9.52
C LEU A 41 -3.17 5.84 -10.02
N ALA A 42 -1.90 5.71 -9.66
CA ALA A 42 -0.84 6.62 -10.08
C ALA A 42 -0.63 6.60 -11.61
N GLY A 43 -0.66 5.41 -12.22
CA GLY A 43 -0.61 5.24 -13.67
C GLY A 43 -1.76 5.95 -14.38
N MET A 44 -2.99 5.76 -13.90
CA MET A 44 -4.19 6.43 -14.43
C MET A 44 -4.09 7.96 -14.28
N TYR A 45 -3.65 8.46 -13.13
CA TYR A 45 -3.50 9.90 -12.90
C TYR A 45 -2.45 10.52 -13.82
N ARG A 46 -1.30 9.86 -14.02
CA ARG A 46 -0.29 10.31 -14.99
C ARG A 46 -0.79 10.24 -16.43
N GLY A 47 -1.57 9.22 -16.78
CA GLY A 47 -2.26 9.14 -18.06
C GLY A 47 -3.14 10.38 -18.27
N TYR A 48 -3.97 10.70 -17.28
CA TYR A 48 -4.83 11.88 -17.31
C TYR A 48 -4.00 13.15 -17.54
N LEU A 49 -2.94 13.35 -16.75
CA LEU A 49 -2.06 14.52 -16.91
C LEU A 49 -1.47 14.60 -18.31
N ARG A 50 -0.96 13.50 -18.86
CA ARG A 50 -0.42 13.46 -20.23
C ARG A 50 -1.46 13.88 -21.26
N ASP A 51 -2.66 13.32 -21.16
CA ASP A 51 -3.73 13.54 -22.14
C ASP A 51 -4.37 14.93 -22.00
N ASN A 52 -4.18 15.57 -20.83
CA ASN A 52 -4.70 16.90 -20.49
C ASN A 52 -3.60 17.97 -20.38
N GLN A 53 -2.47 17.81 -21.09
CA GLN A 53 -1.40 18.83 -21.17
C GLN A 53 -0.83 19.23 -19.80
N GLY A 54 -0.73 18.28 -18.88
CA GLY A 54 -0.27 18.47 -17.50
C GLY A 54 -1.29 19.13 -16.57
N LYS A 55 -2.52 19.39 -17.04
CA LYS A 55 -3.58 19.96 -16.18
C LYS A 55 -4.19 18.86 -15.31
N PRO A 56 -4.31 19.09 -13.99
CA PRO A 56 -5.00 18.15 -13.11
C PRO A 56 -6.49 18.06 -13.47
N PRO A 57 -7.18 16.99 -13.05
CA PRO A 57 -8.63 16.89 -13.18
C PRO A 57 -9.34 18.09 -12.57
N ALA A 58 -10.47 18.52 -13.15
CA ALA A 58 -11.25 19.63 -12.60
C ALA A 58 -11.84 19.29 -11.23
N ASP A 59 -12.29 18.04 -11.08
CA ASP A 59 -12.82 17.45 -9.87
C ASP A 59 -12.58 15.92 -9.87
N GLU A 60 -12.97 15.25 -8.80
CA GLU A 60 -12.81 13.80 -8.68
C GLU A 60 -13.69 13.02 -9.67
N ALA A 61 -14.88 13.55 -10.02
CA ALA A 61 -15.79 12.89 -10.94
C ALA A 61 -15.22 12.84 -12.37
N ALA A 62 -14.60 13.93 -12.83
CA ALA A 62 -13.91 14.00 -14.11
C ALA A 62 -12.77 12.97 -14.19
N PHE A 63 -12.03 12.78 -13.08
CA PHE A 63 -10.97 11.78 -13.03
C PHE A 63 -11.52 10.34 -13.03
N ARG A 64 -12.59 10.08 -12.27
CA ARG A 64 -13.26 8.76 -12.26
C ARG A 64 -13.78 8.39 -13.64
N ALA A 65 -14.43 9.32 -14.34
CA ALA A 65 -14.91 9.09 -15.70
C ALA A 65 -13.77 8.73 -16.68
N TYR A 66 -12.61 9.40 -16.56
CA TYR A 66 -11.42 9.04 -17.34
C TYR A 66 -10.91 7.63 -16.98
N ALA A 67 -10.83 7.32 -15.69
CA ALA A 67 -10.36 6.03 -15.19
C ALA A 67 -11.29 4.87 -15.59
N GLU A 68 -12.60 5.09 -15.66
CA GLU A 68 -13.59 4.14 -16.18
C GLU A 68 -13.35 3.82 -17.65
N GLY A 69 -13.05 4.84 -18.47
CA GLY A 69 -12.69 4.66 -19.87
C GLY A 69 -11.45 3.78 -20.04
N LEU A 70 -10.42 3.99 -19.22
CA LEU A 70 -9.22 3.14 -19.22
C LEU A 70 -9.51 1.72 -18.71
N ALA A 71 -10.31 1.59 -17.64
CA ALA A 71 -10.61 0.28 -17.06
C ALA A 71 -11.34 -0.65 -18.05
N ALA A 72 -12.16 -0.09 -18.94
CA ALA A 72 -12.78 -0.83 -20.03
C ALA A 72 -11.75 -1.40 -21.02
N GLU A 73 -10.62 -0.74 -21.21
CA GLU A 73 -9.51 -1.20 -22.06
C GLU A 73 -8.61 -2.23 -21.37
N PHE A 74 -8.46 -2.14 -20.04
CA PHE A 74 -7.63 -3.03 -19.22
C PHE A 74 -8.43 -4.11 -18.45
N ALA A 75 -9.62 -4.45 -18.93
CA ALA A 75 -10.56 -5.34 -18.25
C ALA A 75 -9.90 -6.69 -17.87
N GLY A 76 -9.43 -6.84 -16.63
CA GLY A 76 -8.85 -8.10 -16.18
C GLY A 76 -8.15 -8.11 -14.82
N GLU A 77 -7.48 -7.03 -14.40
CA GLU A 77 -6.50 -7.18 -13.29
C GLU A 77 -6.96 -6.59 -11.94
N LEU A 78 -7.77 -5.53 -11.91
CA LEU A 78 -8.26 -4.97 -10.65
C LEU A 78 -9.58 -4.20 -10.84
N PRO A 79 -10.63 -4.46 -10.02
CA PRO A 79 -11.87 -3.67 -10.07
C PRO A 79 -11.58 -2.20 -9.78
N LEU A 80 -12.22 -1.28 -10.51
CA LEU A 80 -11.96 0.16 -10.38
C LEU A 80 -12.16 0.66 -8.95
N ASP A 81 -13.20 0.20 -8.26
CA ASP A 81 -13.45 0.57 -6.85
C ASP A 81 -12.29 0.22 -5.92
N LYS A 82 -11.54 -0.85 -6.23
CA LYS A 82 -10.36 -1.25 -5.46
C LYS A 82 -9.16 -0.34 -5.74
N VAL A 83 -9.07 0.26 -6.92
CA VAL A 83 -8.04 1.25 -7.26
C VAL A 83 -8.20 2.52 -6.43
N PHE A 84 -9.45 2.92 -6.17
CA PHE A 84 -9.80 4.11 -5.39
C PHE A 84 -10.00 3.85 -3.89
N ALA A 85 -9.65 2.66 -3.40
CA ALA A 85 -9.77 2.30 -1.99
C ALA A 85 -8.41 2.36 -1.28
N SER A 86 -8.42 2.84 -0.03
CA SER A 86 -7.28 2.75 0.86
C SER A 86 -6.94 1.28 1.08
N PRO A 87 -5.68 0.88 0.94
CA PRO A 87 -5.27 -0.49 1.18
C PRO A 87 -5.20 -0.80 2.69
N ARG A 88 -5.21 0.22 3.57
CA ARG A 88 -5.23 0.07 5.03
C ARG A 88 -6.64 -0.13 5.58
N THR A 89 -7.60 0.64 5.07
CA THR A 89 -8.95 0.75 5.65
C THR A 89 -10.07 0.27 4.72
N GLY A 90 -9.78 0.08 3.43
CA GLY A 90 -10.79 -0.20 2.39
C GLY A 90 -11.69 0.99 2.07
N ARG A 91 -11.53 2.13 2.73
CA ARG A 91 -12.37 3.33 2.51
C ARG A 91 -11.90 4.10 1.27
N PRO A 92 -12.77 4.91 0.65
CA PRO A 92 -12.38 5.72 -0.50
C PRO A 92 -11.19 6.64 -0.22
N LEU A 93 -10.24 6.66 -1.15
CA LEU A 93 -9.19 7.67 -1.24
C LEU A 93 -9.77 8.97 -1.82
N VAL A 94 -9.26 10.10 -1.35
CA VAL A 94 -9.56 11.41 -1.91
C VAL A 94 -8.51 11.74 -2.96
N VAL A 95 -8.96 12.06 -4.18
CA VAL A 95 -8.07 12.45 -5.28
C VAL A 95 -7.86 13.96 -5.25
N VAL A 96 -6.62 14.40 -5.47
CA VAL A 96 -6.31 15.82 -5.63
C VAL A 96 -6.79 16.29 -7.00
N ALA A 97 -7.79 17.15 -7.01
CA ALA A 97 -8.36 17.74 -8.21
C ALA A 97 -8.61 19.24 -8.03
N GLY A 98 -8.85 19.94 -9.14
CA GLY A 98 -9.15 21.38 -9.21
C GLY A 98 -7.97 22.30 -8.88
N ARG A 99 -6.82 21.74 -8.50
CA ARG A 99 -5.59 22.46 -8.16
C ARG A 99 -4.37 21.65 -8.52
N ARG A 100 -3.23 22.32 -8.62
CA ARG A 100 -1.94 21.66 -8.76
C ARG A 100 -1.67 20.78 -7.52
N PRO A 101 -1.34 19.49 -7.70
CA PRO A 101 -0.87 18.62 -6.64
C PRO A 101 0.28 19.24 -5.82
N PRO A 102 0.27 19.14 -4.48
CA PRO A 102 1.42 19.51 -3.65
C PRO A 102 2.66 18.71 -4.04
N ALA A 103 3.83 19.33 -3.93
CA ALA A 103 5.10 18.66 -4.17
C ALA A 103 5.38 17.61 -3.08
N GLY A 104 5.72 16.40 -3.52
CA GLY A 104 6.27 15.33 -2.68
C GLY A 104 7.78 15.21 -2.84
N PRO A 105 8.40 14.17 -2.27
CA PRO A 105 9.84 14.01 -2.33
C PRO A 105 10.33 13.68 -3.73
N VAL A 106 11.61 14.00 -3.98
CA VAL A 106 12.32 13.68 -5.24
C VAL A 106 11.58 14.18 -6.50
N GLY A 107 10.90 15.33 -6.40
CA GLY A 107 10.19 15.96 -7.52
C GLY A 107 8.89 15.25 -7.91
N MET A 108 8.38 14.35 -7.07
CA MET A 108 7.06 13.74 -7.24
C MET A 108 5.95 14.69 -6.78
N SER A 109 4.71 14.36 -7.08
CA SER A 109 3.53 15.12 -6.66
C SER A 109 2.54 14.23 -5.91
N TYR A 110 1.93 14.72 -4.82
CA TYR A 110 0.90 13.96 -4.10
C TYR A 110 -0.46 14.08 -4.80
N ILE A 111 -0.99 12.95 -5.26
CA ILE A 111 -2.18 12.89 -6.13
C ILE A 111 -3.42 12.33 -5.45
N ALA A 112 -3.26 11.61 -4.33
CA ALA A 112 -4.38 11.08 -3.57
C ALA A 112 -3.97 10.88 -2.10
N TYR A 113 -4.96 10.81 -1.22
CA TYR A 113 -4.75 10.61 0.22
C TYR A 113 -5.97 9.98 0.90
N GLU A 114 -5.78 9.45 2.11
CA GLU A 114 -6.89 8.94 2.91
C GLU A 114 -7.77 10.06 3.49
N ALA A 115 -9.10 9.88 3.40
CA ALA A 115 -10.08 10.83 3.93
C ALA A 115 -10.01 10.99 5.46
N GLU A 116 -9.58 9.96 6.19
CA GLU A 116 -9.42 9.97 7.64
C GLU A 116 -8.04 9.41 8.03
N PRO A 117 -7.39 9.95 9.07
CA PRO A 117 -6.11 9.43 9.55
C PRO A 117 -6.29 8.07 10.25
N VAL A 118 -5.28 7.22 10.13
CA VAL A 118 -5.11 5.97 10.88
C VAL A 118 -3.92 6.14 11.80
N GLU A 119 -4.12 5.94 13.11
CA GLU A 119 -3.07 6.14 14.12
C GLU A 119 -2.40 7.54 14.07
N GLY A 120 -3.21 8.57 13.78
CA GLY A 120 -2.75 9.96 13.68
C GLY A 120 -1.96 10.28 12.41
N LYS A 121 -1.95 9.38 11.41
CA LYS A 121 -1.27 9.58 10.14
C LYS A 121 -2.18 9.31 8.94
N ARG A 122 -1.99 10.06 7.86
CA ARG A 122 -2.67 9.84 6.58
C ARG A 122 -1.72 9.23 5.58
N LEU A 123 -2.16 8.16 4.95
CA LEU A 123 -1.51 7.63 3.76
C LEU A 123 -1.71 8.63 2.62
N VAL A 124 -0.61 9.08 2.02
CA VAL A 124 -0.58 9.90 0.81
C VAL A 124 0.09 9.14 -0.32
N ILE A 125 -0.35 9.40 -1.55
CA ILE A 125 0.07 8.68 -2.75
C ILE A 125 0.69 9.66 -3.73
N THR A 126 1.83 9.30 -4.29
CA THR A 126 2.50 10.10 -5.32
C THR A 126 2.08 9.70 -6.73
N ASP A 127 2.30 10.59 -7.68
CA ASP A 127 2.10 10.36 -9.12
C ASP A 127 2.98 9.24 -9.68
N ARG A 128 3.98 8.74 -8.94
CA ARG A 128 4.79 7.57 -9.32
C ARG A 128 4.39 6.27 -8.61
N GLY A 129 3.30 6.29 -7.85
CA GLY A 129 2.82 5.13 -7.11
C GLY A 129 3.66 4.79 -5.88
N ALA A 130 4.50 5.73 -5.42
CA ALA A 130 5.04 5.68 -4.07
C ALA A 130 3.97 6.17 -3.09
N PHE A 131 4.13 5.85 -1.81
CA PHE A 131 3.23 6.27 -0.76
C PHE A 131 4.00 6.56 0.52
N GLU A 132 3.46 7.45 1.35
CA GLU A 132 4.04 7.89 2.61
C GLU A 132 2.94 8.04 3.66
N ASP A 133 3.30 7.88 4.93
CA ASP A 133 2.44 8.22 6.06
C ASP A 133 2.83 9.60 6.58
N LEU A 134 1.96 10.58 6.38
CA LEU A 134 2.15 11.93 6.91
C LEU A 134 1.42 12.06 8.25
N ASP A 135 2.06 12.67 9.24
CA ASP A 135 1.33 13.13 10.42
C ASP A 135 0.37 14.28 10.04
N GLU A 136 -0.62 14.53 10.89
CA GLU A 136 -1.67 15.52 10.58
C GLU A 136 -1.08 16.94 10.38
N SER A 137 0.01 17.29 11.08
CA SER A 137 0.64 18.62 10.95
C SER A 137 1.34 18.80 9.60
N GLN A 138 2.02 17.76 9.12
CA GLN A 138 2.63 17.71 7.79
C GLN A 138 1.55 17.74 6.71
N PHE A 139 0.48 16.96 6.90
CA PHE A 139 -0.64 16.90 5.98
C PHE A 139 -1.33 18.27 5.84
N GLU A 140 -1.64 18.94 6.95
CA GLU A 140 -2.23 20.28 6.94
C GLU A 140 -1.32 21.29 6.22
N THR A 141 -0.01 21.26 6.48
CA THR A 141 0.95 22.16 5.82
C THR A 141 0.92 22.03 4.29
N LEU A 142 0.78 20.80 3.79
CA LEU A 142 0.79 20.50 2.35
C LEU A 142 -0.58 20.71 1.69
N PHE A 143 -1.68 20.36 2.36
CA PHE A 143 -3.01 20.28 1.77
C PHE A 143 -3.98 21.40 2.20
N ALA A 144 -3.73 22.07 3.34
CA ALA A 144 -4.52 23.20 3.82
C ALA A 144 -4.22 24.51 3.10
N GLN A 145 -3.24 24.54 2.17
CA GLN A 145 -3.10 25.60 1.19
C GLN A 145 -4.32 25.60 0.24
N LYS A 146 -5.44 26.12 0.74
CA LYS A 146 -6.62 26.47 -0.05
C LYS A 146 -6.22 27.56 -1.02
N ALA A 147 -6.69 27.39 -2.26
CA ALA A 147 -6.83 28.37 -3.32
C ALA A 147 -6.82 29.81 -2.79
N SER A 148 -5.63 30.43 -2.76
CA SER A 148 -5.55 31.89 -2.67
C SER A 148 -6.19 32.40 -3.95
N LYS A 149 -7.43 32.91 -3.82
CA LYS A 149 -8.14 33.63 -4.88
C LYS A 149 -7.18 34.70 -5.41
N ARG A 150 -6.66 34.51 -6.61
CA ARG A 150 -6.16 35.60 -7.44
C ARG A 150 -7.26 36.01 -8.38
#